data_AF-A0A972UPK9-F1
#
_entry.id   AF-A0A972UPK9-F1
#
_cell.length_a   1.000
_cell.length_b   1.000
_cell.length_c   1.000
_cell.angle_alpha   90.00
_cell.angle_beta   90.00
_cell.angle_gamma   90.00
#
_symmetry.space_group_name_H-M   'P 1'
#
loop_
_entity.id
_entity.type
_entity.pdbx_description
1 polymer ?
#
loop_
_entity_poly.entity_id
_entity_poly.type
_entity_poly.pdbx_seq_one_letter_code
_entity_poly.pdbx_strand_id
1 'polypeptide(L)'
;ELESAVEKAFDAAEKALKEGTTDQISDETVQRMLTAGSRLYANKTEMEDRFFLPILSSESATATDIVVTVTELLRAVNLNTFDLAMWFRRPRPDDAP
;
A
#
# COMPACT_ATOMS: atom_id res chain seq x y z
N GLU A 1 -7.12 -17.80 -8.83
CA GLU A 1 -5.78 -17.84 -8.21
C GLU A 1 -5.43 -16.61 -7.37
N LEU A 2 -5.02 -15.47 -7.95
CA LEU A 2 -4.53 -14.33 -7.15
C LEU A 2 -5.57 -13.77 -6.17
N GLU A 3 -6.82 -13.57 -6.61
CA GLU A 3 -7.90 -13.04 -5.75
C GLU A 3 -8.10 -13.88 -4.48
N SER A 4 -8.23 -15.21 -4.63
CA SER A 4 -8.39 -16.11 -3.48
C SER A 4 -7.14 -16.17 -2.59
N ALA A 5 -5.94 -16.03 -3.16
CA ALA A 5 -4.72 -15.96 -2.37
C ALA A 5 -4.63 -14.67 -1.55
N VAL A 6 -5.04 -13.53 -2.13
CA VAL A 6 -5.07 -12.24 -1.45
C VAL A 6 -6.13 -12.24 -0.35
N GLU A 7 -7.33 -12.77 -0.60
CA GLU A 7 -8.37 -12.90 0.42
C GLU A 7 -7.88 -13.69 1.64
N LYS A 8 -7.26 -14.86 1.41
CA LYS A 8 -6.69 -15.67 2.50
C LYS A 8 -5.55 -14.97 3.23
N ALA A 9 -4.68 -14.27 2.51
CA ALA A 9 -3.56 -13.54 3.10
C ALA A 9 -4.07 -12.36 3.95
N PHE A 10 -5.09 -11.65 3.45
CA PHE A 10 -5.74 -10.55 4.15
C PHE A 10 -6.40 -11.04 5.45
N ASP A 11 -7.22 -12.10 5.38
CA ASP A 11 -7.86 -12.68 6.56
C ASP A 11 -6.84 -13.16 7.60
N ALA A 12 -5.73 -13.76 7.15
CA ALA A 12 -4.66 -14.20 8.04
C ALA A 12 -3.94 -13.02 8.71
N ALA A 13 -3.69 -11.93 7.98
CA ALA A 13 -3.06 -10.73 8.51
C ALA A 13 -3.97 -10.01 9.54
N GLU A 14 -5.25 -9.82 9.21
CA GLU A 14 -6.23 -9.22 10.11
C GLU A 14 -6.39 -10.02 11.41
N LYS A 15 -6.43 -11.35 11.28
CA LYS A 15 -6.45 -12.24 12.45
C LYS A 15 -5.20 -12.07 13.31
N ALA A 16 -4.01 -12.07 12.71
CA ALA A 16 -2.76 -11.91 13.45
C ALA A 16 -2.65 -10.55 14.15
N LEU A 17 -3.10 -9.48 13.50
CA LEU A 17 -3.20 -8.13 14.08
C LEU A 17 -4.13 -8.11 15.29
N LYS A 18 -5.32 -8.72 15.16
CA LYS A 18 -6.32 -8.79 16.24
C LYS A 18 -5.85 -9.64 17.43
N GLU A 19 -5.13 -10.72 17.16
CA GLU A 19 -4.64 -11.66 18.18
C GLU A 19 -3.29 -11.26 18.77
N GLY A 20 -2.59 -10.28 18.18
CA GLY A 20 -1.25 -9.86 18.62
C GLY A 20 -0.16 -10.89 18.31
N THR A 21 -0.34 -11.69 17.25
CA THR A 21 0.53 -12.81 16.85
C THR A 21 1.31 -12.52 15.57
N THR A 22 1.56 -11.23 15.27
CA THR A 22 2.26 -10.79 14.06
C THR A 22 3.72 -11.25 14.02
N ASP A 23 4.32 -11.62 15.15
CA ASP A 23 5.65 -12.22 15.26
C ASP A 23 5.77 -13.57 14.54
N GLN A 24 4.65 -14.23 14.27
CA GLN A 24 4.59 -15.50 13.53
C GLN A 24 4.62 -15.30 12.01
N ILE A 25 4.43 -14.07 11.52
CA ILE A 25 4.49 -13.74 10.10
C ILE A 25 5.91 -13.26 9.80
N SER A 26 6.63 -14.01 8.96
CA SER A 26 7.97 -13.62 8.54
C SER A 26 7.98 -12.29 7.80
N ASP A 27 9.00 -11.47 8.04
CA ASP A 27 9.22 -10.20 7.34
C ASP A 27 9.14 -10.33 5.81
N GLU A 28 9.69 -11.41 5.23
CA GLU A 28 9.65 -11.65 3.79
C GLU A 28 8.23 -11.76 3.23
N THR A 29 7.29 -12.32 4.00
CA THR A 29 5.87 -12.39 3.60
C THR A 29 5.29 -10.99 3.50
N VAL A 30 5.55 -10.13 4.50
CA VAL A 30 5.10 -8.73 4.48
C VAL A 30 5.73 -7.97 3.33
N GLN A 31 7.04 -8.14 3.10
CA GLN A 31 7.77 -7.53 1.99
C GLN A 31 7.20 -7.94 0.63
N ARG A 32 6.86 -9.22 0.43
CA ARG A 32 6.24 -9.72 -0.81
C ARG A 32 4.87 -9.11 -1.04
N MET A 33 4.03 -9.00 0.00
CA MET A 33 2.71 -8.35 -0.09
C MET A 33 2.84 -6.87 -0.48
N LEU A 34 3.70 -6.12 0.20
CA LEU A 34 3.94 -4.70 -0.11
C LEU A 34 4.52 -4.51 -1.52
N THR A 35 5.47 -5.35 -1.93
CA THR A 35 6.09 -5.29 -3.26
C THR A 35 5.08 -5.57 -4.36
N ALA A 36 4.27 -6.63 -4.21
CA ALA A 36 3.26 -6.99 -5.20
C ALA A 36 2.15 -5.94 -5.27
N GLY A 37 1.62 -5.52 -4.12
CA GLY A 37 0.55 -4.53 -4.03
C GLY A 37 0.96 -3.18 -4.59
N SER A 38 2.12 -2.65 -4.19
CA SER A 38 2.62 -1.36 -4.69
C SER A 38 2.84 -1.35 -6.21
N ARG A 39 3.45 -2.41 -6.76
CA ARG A 39 3.68 -2.52 -8.21
C ARG A 39 2.38 -2.64 -9.00
N LEU A 40 1.43 -3.45 -8.51
CA LEU A 40 0.11 -3.59 -9.14
C LEU A 40 -0.67 -2.27 -9.07
N TYR A 41 -0.69 -1.61 -7.91
CA TYR A 41 -1.36 -0.33 -7.73
C TYR A 41 -0.77 0.75 -8.64
N ALA A 42 0.55 0.90 -8.67
CA ALA A 42 1.25 1.85 -9.52
C ALA A 42 0.96 1.57 -11.01
N ASN A 43 0.99 0.30 -11.45
CA ASN A 43 0.66 -0.03 -12.83
C ASN A 43 -0.79 0.29 -13.19
N LYS A 44 -1.75 0.01 -12.29
CA LYS A 44 -3.17 0.29 -12.53
C LYS A 44 -3.48 1.78 -12.56
N THR A 45 -2.86 2.55 -11.68
CA THR A 45 -3.08 4.00 -11.61
C THR A 45 -2.41 4.72 -12.78
N GLU A 46 -1.14 4.42 -13.07
CA GLU A 46 -0.37 5.16 -14.07
C GLU A 46 -0.54 4.63 -15.50
N MET A 47 -0.65 3.31 -15.70
CA MET A 47 -0.70 2.72 -17.04
C MET A 47 -2.12 2.40 -17.51
N GLU A 48 -3.05 2.12 -16.59
CA GLU A 48 -4.47 1.84 -16.91
C GLU A 48 -5.39 3.07 -16.69
N ASP A 49 -4.85 4.21 -16.23
CA ASP A 49 -5.60 5.45 -15.91
C ASP A 49 -6.82 5.21 -14.98
N ARG A 50 -6.61 4.37 -13.95
CA ARG A 50 -7.66 3.98 -13.00
C ARG A 50 -7.56 4.74 -11.70
N PHE A 51 -8.72 5.16 -11.18
CA PHE A 51 -8.85 5.88 -9.92
C PHE A 51 -9.59 5.02 -8.90
N PHE A 52 -8.86 4.49 -7.93
CA PHE A 52 -9.40 3.77 -6.78
C PHE A 52 -8.47 3.93 -5.57
N LEU A 53 -9.02 3.75 -4.38
CA LEU A 53 -8.27 3.87 -3.14
C LEU A 53 -7.15 2.81 -3.07
N PRO A 54 -5.94 3.16 -2.58
CA PRO A 54 -4.86 2.19 -2.38
C PRO A 54 -5.14 1.21 -1.23
N ILE A 55 -6.19 1.46 -0.44
CA ILE A 55 -6.65 0.66 0.69
C ILE A 55 -8.16 0.46 0.59
N LEU A 56 -8.71 -0.57 1.25
CA LEU A 56 -10.14 -0.95 1.12
C LEU A 56 -11.10 0.16 1.55
N SER A 57 -10.74 0.96 2.56
CA SER A 57 -11.49 2.13 3.00
C SER A 57 -10.61 3.09 3.82
N SER A 58 -11.08 4.31 4.07
CA SER A 58 -10.38 5.27 4.96
C SER A 58 -10.26 4.79 6.41
N GLU A 59 -11.00 3.76 6.80
CA GLU A 59 -11.00 3.17 8.14
C GLU A 59 -10.16 1.88 8.21
N SER A 60 -9.70 1.36 7.06
CA SER A 60 -8.95 0.10 6.98
C SER A 60 -7.49 0.20 7.44
N ALA A 61 -6.99 1.40 7.73
CA ALA A 61 -5.66 1.63 8.28
C ALA A 61 -5.64 2.89 9.13
N THR A 62 -4.85 2.90 10.20
CA THR A 62 -4.66 4.10 11.02
C THR A 62 -3.69 5.07 10.33
N ALA A 63 -3.71 6.34 10.74
CA ALA A 63 -2.75 7.32 10.26
C ALA A 63 -1.29 6.88 10.51
N THR A 64 -1.03 6.20 11.63
CA THR A 64 0.29 5.67 11.96
C THR A 64 0.73 4.59 10.98
N ASP A 65 -0.15 3.64 10.65
CA ASP A 65 0.15 2.56 9.69
C ASP A 65 0.58 3.14 8.34
N ILE A 66 -0.16 4.15 7.87
CA ILE A 66 0.12 4.81 6.59
C ILE A 66 1.43 5.59 6.64
N VAL A 67 1.67 6.40 7.69
CA VAL A 67 2.89 7.22 7.78
C VAL A 67 4.13 6.34 7.89
N VAL A 68 4.12 5.31 8.73
CA VAL A 68 5.24 4.36 8.83
C VAL A 68 5.47 3.67 7.49
N THR A 69 4.43 3.11 6.87
CA THR A 69 4.57 2.39 5.60
C THR A 69 5.14 3.28 4.51
N VAL A 70 4.59 4.49 4.32
CA VAL A 70 5.05 5.42 3.28
C VAL A 70 6.49 5.86 3.54
N THR A 71 6.83 6.25 4.78
CA THR A 71 8.19 6.74 5.09
C THR A 71 9.25 5.64 4.95
N GLU A 72 8.96 4.41 5.32
CA GLU A 72 9.86 3.28 5.12
C GLU A 72 10.00 2.91 3.64
N LEU A 73 8.92 2.95 2.85
CA LEU A 73 8.99 2.72 1.40
C LEU A 73 9.87 3.76 0.71
N LEU A 74 9.71 5.04 1.06
CA LEU A 74 10.56 6.11 0.52
C LEU A 74 12.04 5.88 0.85
N ARG A 75 12.35 5.49 2.09
CA ARG A 75 13.72 5.17 2.52
C ARG A 75 14.27 3.95 1.77
N ALA A 76 13.47 2.92 1.57
CA ALA A 76 13.89 1.67 0.92
C ALA A 76 14.34 1.88 -0.53
N VAL A 77 13.76 2.85 -1.24
CA VAL A 77 14.15 3.19 -2.63
C VAL A 77 14.98 4.47 -2.74
N ASN A 78 15.45 5.01 -1.61
CA ASN A 78 16.22 6.25 -1.53
C ASN A 78 15.53 7.45 -2.22
N LEU A 79 14.20 7.57 -2.09
CA LEU A 79 13.44 8.71 -2.59
C LEU A 79 13.49 9.86 -1.58
N ASN A 80 13.89 11.05 -2.03
CA ASN A 80 13.90 12.22 -1.16
C ASN A 80 12.53 12.94 -1.17
N THR A 81 12.32 13.84 -0.21
CA THR A 81 11.06 14.59 -0.06
C THR A 81 10.81 15.60 -1.18
N PHE A 82 11.85 16.05 -1.88
CA PHE A 82 11.72 16.94 -3.04
C PHE A 82 11.12 16.21 -4.24
N ASP A 83 11.59 14.99 -4.51
CA ASP A 83 11.00 14.11 -5.54
C ASP A 83 9.53 13.84 -5.23
N LEU A 84 9.22 13.54 -3.97
CA LEU A 84 7.84 13.33 -3.51
C LEU A 84 6.95 14.56 -3.75
N ALA A 85 7.46 15.78 -3.50
CA ALA A 85 6.71 17.01 -3.72
C ALA A 85 6.33 17.22 -5.20
N MET A 86 7.10 16.71 -6.16
CA MET A 86 6.74 16.74 -7.58
C MET A 86 5.56 15.83 -7.89
N TRP A 87 5.43 14.69 -7.20
CA TRP A 87 4.32 13.74 -7.39
C TRP A 87 2.99 14.28 -6.85
N PHE A 88 2.99 15.01 -5.72
CA PHE A 88 1.77 15.63 -5.19
C PHE A 88 1.19 16.76 -6.04
N ARG A 89 1.96 17.29 -7.00
CA ARG A 89 1.52 18.35 -7.91
C ARG A 89 0.92 17.80 -9.22
N ARG A 90 0.86 16.48 -9.40
CA ARG A 90 0.24 15.89 -10.58
C ARG A 90 -1.29 16.07 -10.49
N PRO A 91 -1.94 16.68 -11.49
CA PRO A 91 -3.38 16.82 -11.51
C PRO A 91 -4.04 15.44 -11.44
N ARG A 92 -5.01 15.25 -10.55
CA ARG A 92 -5.93 14.12 -10.66
C ARG A 92 -7.12 14.54 -11.54
N PRO A 93 -7.76 13.60 -12.26
CA PRO A 93 -8.95 13.93 -13.04
C PRO A 93 -10.08 14.50 -12.19
N ASP A 94 -10.17 14.10 -10.91
CA ASP A 94 -11.12 14.65 -9.95
C ASP A 94 -10.77 16.09 -9.49
N ASP A 95 -9.56 16.57 -9.78
CA ASP A 95 -9.11 17.95 -9.52
C ASP A 95 -9.41 18.89 -10.71
N ALA A 96 -10.02 18.38 -11.80
CA ALA A 96 -10.47 19.22 -12.91
C ALA A 96 -11.70 20.06 -12.47
N PRO A 97 -11.73 21.37 -12.78
CA PRO A 97 -12.82 22.26 -12.37
C PRO A 97 -14.18 21.92 -12.99
#